data_AF-A0A7X8TDX3-F1
#
_entry.id   AF-A0A7X8TDX3-F1
#
_cell.length_a   1.000
_cell.length_b   1.000
_cell.length_c   1.000
_cell.angle_alpha   90.00
_cell.angle_beta   90.00
_cell.angle_gamma   90.00
#
_symmetry.space_group_name_H-M   'P 1'
#
loop_
_entity.id
_entity.type
_entity.pdbx_description
1 polymer ?
#
loop_
_entity_poly.entity_id
_entity_poly.type
_entity_poly.pdbx_seq_one_letter_code
_entity_poly.pdbx_strand_id
1 'polypeptide(L)' 'MQRVEPNNASTGATSVLCVKEFAKRQRICETEEARLLKLFGPFATACELLHNVKREPRWR' A
#
# COMPACT_ATOMS: atom_id res chain seq x y z
N MET A 1 -3.81 -26.89 18.57
CA MET A 1 -3.11 -25.66 18.15
C MET A 1 -3.79 -25.13 16.89
N GLN A 2 -4.80 -24.27 17.04
CA GLN A 2 -5.61 -23.80 15.92
C GLN A 2 -4.88 -22.66 15.21
N ARG A 3 -4.49 -22.89 13.95
CA ARG A 3 -3.80 -21.91 13.10
C ARG A 3 -4.82 -20.86 12.66
N VAL A 4 -4.75 -19.68 13.27
CA VAL A 4 -5.57 -18.53 12.90
C VAL A 4 -5.11 -18.04 11.53
N GLU A 5 -5.97 -18.15 10.53
CA GLU A 5 -5.78 -17.45 9.25
C GLU A 5 -6.04 -15.96 9.48
N PRO A 6 -5.15 -15.04 9.07
CA PRO A 6 -5.40 -13.62 9.27
C PRO A 6 -6.51 -13.21 8.32
N ASN A 7 -7.71 -13.13 8.88
CA ASN A 7 -8.90 -12.55 8.29
C ASN A 7 -8.55 -11.12 7.83
N ASN A 8 -8.78 -10.89 6.55
CA ASN A 8 -8.43 -9.75 5.72
C ASN A 8 -9.26 -8.49 6.01
N ALA A 9 -9.44 -8.12 7.28
CA ALA A 9 -10.05 -6.86 7.64
C ALA A 9 -9.47 -6.33 8.97
N SER A 10 -8.82 -5.17 8.89
CA SER A 10 -8.74 -4.19 9.99
C SER A 10 -7.77 -4.45 11.16
N THR A 11 -6.67 -5.17 10.95
CA THR A 11 -5.50 -5.16 11.88
C THR A 11 -4.20 -4.81 11.14
N GLY A 12 -4.27 -3.87 10.19
CA GLY A 12 -3.16 -3.51 9.28
C GLY A 12 -2.47 -2.17 9.57
N ALA A 13 -2.83 -1.50 10.67
CA ALA A 13 -2.44 -0.12 10.92
C ALA A 13 -0.94 0.09 11.19
N THR A 14 -0.20 -0.94 11.57
CA THR A 14 1.20 -0.80 12.04
C THR A 14 2.21 -1.62 11.23
N SER A 15 1.82 -2.18 10.08
CA SER A 15 2.77 -2.90 9.22
C SER A 15 3.46 -1.90 8.31
N VAL A 16 4.73 -1.58 8.61
CA VAL A 16 5.59 -0.78 7.73
C VAL A 16 5.98 -1.61 6.52
N LEU A 17 5.74 -1.07 5.33
CA LEU A 17 6.03 -1.69 4.04
C LEU A 17 7.01 -0.81 3.26
N CYS A 18 7.85 -1.45 2.44
CA CYS A 18 8.61 -0.74 1.42
C CYS A 18 7.67 -0.27 0.31
N VAL A 19 7.73 1.01 -0.04
CA VAL A 19 6.83 1.62 -1.03
C VAL A 19 6.93 0.93 -2.39
N LYS A 20 8.15 0.55 -2.82
CA LYS A 20 8.37 -0.17 -4.08
C LYS A 20 7.73 -1.56 -4.10
N GLU A 21 7.89 -2.32 -3.02
CA GLU A 21 7.29 -3.65 -2.87
C GLU A 21 5.76 -3.55 -2.84
N PHE A 22 5.22 -2.54 -2.15
CA PHE A 22 3.80 -2.28 -2.12
C PHE A 22 3.25 -1.89 -3.51
N ALA A 23 3.93 -0.98 -4.22
CA ALA A 23 3.55 -0.56 -5.56
C ALA A 23 3.51 -1.73 -6.55
N LYS A 24 4.52 -2.62 -6.48
CA LYS A 24 4.57 -3.85 -7.27
C LYS A 24 3.40 -4.80 -6.96
N ARG A 25 3.07 -5.00 -5.68
CA ARG A 25 1.96 -5.87 -5.25
C ARG A 25 0.59 -5.32 -5.65
N GLN A 26 0.41 -3.99 -5.54
CA GLN A 26 -0.86 -3.32 -5.82
C GLN A 26 -1.00 -2.86 -7.29
N ARG A 27 0.00 -3.15 -8.15
CA ARG A 27 0.06 -2.72 -9.56
C ARG A 27 -0.19 -1.21 -9.73
N ILE A 28 0.50 -0.44 -8.90
CA ILE A 28 0.42 1.02 -8.94
C ILE A 28 1.30 1.52 -10.09
N CYS A 29 0.83 2.55 -10.80
CA CYS A 29 1.62 3.21 -11.85
C CYS A 29 2.88 3.85 -11.27
N GLU A 30 3.95 3.91 -12.06
CA GLU A 30 5.24 4.50 -11.65
C GLU A 30 5.10 5.95 -11.17
N THR A 31 4.18 6.72 -11.76
CA THR A 31 3.87 8.10 -11.33
C THR A 31 3.39 8.16 -9.88
N GLU A 32 2.50 7.24 -9.49
CA GLU A 32 1.97 7.20 -8.13
C GLU A 32 2.96 6.54 -7.15
N GLU A 33 3.79 5.59 -7.60
CA GLU A 33 4.92 5.10 -6.80
C GLU A 33 5.87 6.25 -6.44
N ALA A 34 6.29 7.05 -7.43
CA ALA A 34 7.18 8.19 -7.22
C ALA A 34 6.53 9.24 -6.28
N ARG A 35 5.22 9.42 -6.38
CA ARG A 35 4.46 10.30 -5.49
C ARG A 35 4.46 9.79 -4.05
N LEU A 36 4.19 8.50 -3.83
CA LEU A 36 4.21 7.88 -2.51
C LEU A 36 5.61 7.93 -1.90
N LEU A 37 6.65 7.67 -2.71
CA LEU A 37 8.05 7.82 -2.29
C LEU A 37 8.37 9.27 -1.88
N LYS A 38 7.81 10.27 -2.57
CA LYS A 38 8.01 11.68 -2.19
C LYS A 38 7.28 12.08 -0.91
N LEU A 39 6.11 11.48 -0.66
CA LEU A 39 5.28 11.77 0.53
C LEU A 39 5.82 11.10 1.78
N PHE A 40 6.13 9.82 1.71
CA PHE A 40 6.47 9.00 2.88
C PHE A 40 7.95 8.58 2.93
N GLY A 41 8.67 8.69 1.81
CA GLY A 41 9.99 8.11 1.67
C GLY A 41 9.95 6.62 1.29
N PRO A 42 11.05 5.88 1.50
CA PRO A 42 11.16 4.48 1.07
C PRO A 42 10.29 3.49 1.85
N PHE A 43 9.86 3.86 3.07
CA PHE A 43 9.06 3.02 3.95
C PHE A 43 7.87 3.79 4.51
N ALA A 44 6.70 3.15 4.53
CA ALA A 44 5.46 3.75 5.01
C ALA A 44 4.53 2.67 5.57
N THR A 45 3.57 3.02 6.43
CA THR A 45 2.60 2.02 6.88
C THR A 45 1.67 1.61 5.75
N ALA A 46 1.20 0.37 5.79
CA ALA A 46 0.21 -0.14 4.84
C ALA A 46 -1.04 0.75 4.79
N CYS A 47 -1.50 1.27 5.94
CA CYS A 47 -2.64 2.19 6.01
C CYS A 47 -2.35 3.53 5.32
N GLU A 48 -1.20 4.15 5.58
CA GLU A 48 -0.82 5.41 4.92
C GLU A 48 -0.77 5.25 3.40
N LEU A 49 -0.16 4.16 2.92
CA LEU A 49 -0.09 3.87 1.50
C LEU A 49 -1.48 3.64 0.91
N LEU A 50 -2.30 2.76 1.50
CA LEU A 50 -3.66 2.49 1.02
C LEU A 50 -4.55 3.74 0.97
N HIS A 51 -4.41 4.63 1.96
CA HIS A 51 -5.21 5.86 2.01
C HIS A 51 -4.76 6.91 0.97
N ASN A 52 -3.47 6.92 0.60
CA ASN A 52 -2.91 7.93 -0.28
C ASN A 52 -2.77 7.49 -1.72
N VAL A 53 -2.86 6.18 -1.99
CA VAL A 53 -2.92 5.66 -3.35
C VAL A 53 -4.15 6.20 -4.05
N LYS A 54 -3.91 6.94 -5.14
CA LYS A 54 -4.97 7.30 -6.08
C LYS A 54 -4.92 6.32 -7.23
N ARG A 55 -6.00 5.55 -7.41
CA ARG A 55 -6.21 4.84 -8.67
C ARG A 55 -6.76 5.86 -9.65
N GLU A 56 -6.04 6.11 -10.74
CA GLU A 56 -6.58 6.91 -11.83
C GLU A 56 -7.91 6.29 -12.26
N PRO A 57 -9.02 7.05 -12.27
CA PRO A 57 -10.28 6.53 -12.74
C PRO A 57 -10.11 6.19 -14.21
N ARG A 58 -10.21 4.90 -14.54
CA ARG A 58 -10.20 4.45 -15.94
C ARG A 58 -11.56 4.76 -16.54
N TRP A 59 -11.77 6.02 -16.93
CA TRP A 59 -12.92 6.40 -17.73
C TRP A 59 -12.85 5.60 -19.04
N ARG A 60 -13.83 4.73 -19.25
CA ARG A 60 -14.06 3.96 -20.48
C ARG A 60 -14.95 4.75 -21.40
#